data_AF-A0A6C0K515-F1
#
_entry.id   AF-A0A6C0K515-F1
#
_cell.length_a   1.000
_cell.length_b   1.000
_cell.length_c   1.000
_cell.angle_alpha   90.00
_cell.angle_beta   90.00
_cell.angle_gamma   90.00
#
_symmetry.space_group_name_H-M   'P 1'
#
loop_
_entity.id
_entity.type
_entity.pdbx_description
1 polymer ?
#
loop_
_entity_poly.entity_id
_entity_poly.type
_entity_poly.pdbx_seq_one_letter_code
_entity_poly.pdbx_strand_id
1 'polypeptide(L)'
;MADTVHIDAFQTNLHGCRILLQAPFPKGRTPPLQDHIELLRQPFHRRVLLTNTPISVMKPMAYAYDAIFHIREVGDWSLALTYILHAPKDVLVFMEELPVPDGVWSKLPKSVTVLHQVSAPLRRLDPYDTIFFAPIEDLTSSYADLVYKQLLQIYKKTYVAKEFKEILQELRVAKAGLAWTRMSEATPAGALYWYDPVSESSEQLSKKQLADLFSFLSVQFQ
;
A
#
# COMPACT_ATOMS: atom_id res chain seq x y z
N MET A 1 29.55 -18.77 -1.39
CA MET A 1 28.93 -18.52 -2.71
C MET A 1 27.99 -17.34 -2.50
N ALA A 2 28.14 -16.25 -3.25
CA ALA A 2 27.28 -15.08 -3.10
C ALA A 2 25.91 -15.42 -3.70
N ASP A 3 24.90 -15.56 -2.84
CA ASP A 3 23.51 -15.73 -3.29
C ASP A 3 23.13 -14.51 -4.11
N THR A 4 23.08 -14.68 -5.43
CA THR A 4 22.67 -13.62 -6.35
C THR A 4 21.19 -13.35 -6.11
N VAL A 5 20.81 -12.12 -5.80
CA VAL A 5 19.40 -11.77 -5.60
C VAL A 5 18.71 -11.77 -6.97
N HIS A 6 17.83 -12.75 -7.18
CA HIS A 6 16.96 -12.82 -8.36
C HIS A 6 15.64 -12.10 -8.06
N ILE A 7 15.17 -11.31 -9.01
CA ILE A 7 13.92 -10.57 -8.91
C ILE A 7 13.06 -10.95 -10.10
N ASP A 8 11.93 -11.59 -9.82
CA ASP A 8 10.97 -12.01 -10.84
C ASP A 8 9.83 -11.00 -10.99
N ALA A 9 9.05 -11.16 -12.06
CA ALA A 9 7.85 -10.37 -12.26
C ALA A 9 6.80 -10.70 -11.20
N PHE A 10 6.15 -9.68 -10.64
CA PHE A 10 5.12 -9.88 -9.63
C PHE A 10 3.86 -10.53 -10.24
N GLN A 11 3.52 -11.73 -9.77
CA GLN A 11 2.35 -12.50 -10.24
C GLN A 11 1.52 -13.09 -9.09
N THR A 12 1.80 -12.66 -7.85
CA THR A 12 1.21 -13.25 -6.66
C THR A 12 -0.23 -12.76 -6.46
N ASN A 13 -1.12 -13.68 -6.11
CA ASN A 13 -2.49 -13.36 -5.72
C ASN A 13 -2.51 -12.73 -4.33
N LEU A 14 -3.19 -11.59 -4.21
CA LEU A 14 -3.24 -10.74 -3.03
C LEU A 14 -4.61 -10.73 -2.33
N HIS A 15 -5.55 -11.56 -2.77
CA HIS A 15 -6.83 -11.69 -2.10
C HIS A 15 -6.66 -12.22 -0.67
N GLY A 16 -7.29 -11.54 0.31
CA GLY A 16 -7.16 -11.84 1.75
C GLY A 16 -5.84 -11.39 2.38
N CYS A 17 -5.00 -10.65 1.66
CA CYS A 17 -3.69 -10.20 2.14
C CYS A 17 -3.74 -8.81 2.78
N ARG A 18 -2.74 -8.52 3.61
CA ARG A 18 -2.47 -7.18 4.13
C ARG A 18 -1.35 -6.54 3.31
N ILE A 19 -1.71 -5.54 2.53
CA ILE A 19 -0.87 -4.93 1.50
C ILE A 19 -0.52 -3.51 1.94
N LEU A 20 0.76 -3.18 1.96
CA LEU A 20 1.24 -1.82 2.16
C LEU A 20 1.64 -1.22 0.81
N LEU A 21 1.15 -0.03 0.52
CA LEU A 21 1.64 0.82 -0.55
C LEU A 21 2.48 1.93 0.09
N GLN A 22 3.80 1.76 0.04
CA GLN A 22 4.74 2.71 0.61
C GLN A 22 5.03 3.80 -0.42
N ALA A 23 4.38 4.95 -0.26
CA ALA A 23 4.58 6.13 -1.11
C ALA A 23 5.96 6.78 -0.85
N PRO A 24 6.44 7.72 -1.68
CA PRO A 24 5.67 8.61 -2.56
C PRO A 24 5.53 8.08 -4.01
N PHE A 25 4.33 7.67 -4.42
CA PHE A 25 4.06 7.26 -5.80
C PHE A 25 4.04 8.48 -6.74
N PRO A 26 4.94 8.59 -7.72
CA PRO A 26 5.02 9.76 -8.59
C PRO A 26 3.86 9.78 -9.60
N LYS A 27 3.20 10.93 -9.77
CA LYS A 27 2.21 11.21 -10.85
C LYS A 27 1.12 10.13 -11.03
N GLY A 28 0.59 9.55 -9.95
CA GLY A 28 -0.46 8.52 -10.02
C GLY A 28 0.03 7.18 -10.60
N ARG A 29 1.34 6.93 -10.58
CA ARG A 29 1.92 5.63 -10.91
C ARG A 29 1.82 4.70 -9.73
N THR A 30 0.84 3.81 -9.74
CA THR A 30 0.58 2.86 -8.66
C THR A 30 0.85 1.43 -9.14
N PRO A 31 1.05 0.48 -8.23
CA PRO A 31 1.13 -0.92 -8.63
C PRO A 31 -0.21 -1.38 -9.21
N PRO A 32 -0.23 -2.32 -10.18
CA PRO A 32 -1.43 -2.79 -10.87
C PRO A 32 -2.29 -3.71 -9.98
N LEU A 33 -2.75 -3.22 -8.82
CA LEU A 33 -3.26 -4.13 -7.79
C LEU A 33 -4.64 -4.72 -8.13
N GLN A 34 -5.39 -4.12 -9.07
CA GLN A 34 -6.67 -4.68 -9.52
C GLN A 34 -6.47 -6.10 -10.05
N ASP A 35 -5.44 -6.31 -10.88
CA ASP A 35 -5.14 -7.59 -11.51
C ASP A 35 -4.67 -8.65 -10.49
N HIS A 36 -4.12 -8.21 -9.35
CA HIS A 36 -3.56 -9.10 -8.33
C HIS A 36 -4.51 -9.35 -7.15
N ILE A 37 -5.45 -8.45 -6.89
CA ILE A 37 -6.38 -8.52 -5.76
C ILE A 37 -7.75 -9.05 -6.19
N GLU A 38 -8.25 -8.67 -7.38
CA GLU A 38 -9.57 -9.06 -7.85
C GLU A 38 -9.52 -10.38 -8.63
N LEU A 39 -9.78 -11.47 -7.92
CA LEU A 39 -10.15 -12.72 -8.58
C LEU A 39 -11.53 -12.51 -9.22
N LEU A 40 -11.64 -12.57 -10.56
CA LEU A 40 -12.93 -12.48 -11.27
C LEU A 40 -14.02 -13.45 -10.74
N ARG A 41 -13.61 -14.54 -10.10
CA ARG A 41 -14.50 -15.56 -9.52
C ARG A 41 -14.84 -15.33 -8.03
N GLN A 42 -14.19 -14.36 -7.37
CA GLN A 42 -14.36 -14.02 -5.95
C GLN A 42 -14.30 -12.49 -5.77
N PRO A 43 -15.31 -11.76 -6.26
CA PRO A 43 -15.36 -10.30 -6.10
C PRO A 43 -15.55 -9.93 -4.63
N PHE A 44 -15.07 -8.75 -4.24
CA PHE A 44 -15.38 -8.20 -2.92
C PHE A 44 -16.86 -7.85 -2.83
N HIS A 45 -17.50 -8.27 -1.74
CA HIS A 45 -18.89 -7.93 -1.48
C HIS A 45 -19.05 -6.53 -0.89
N ARG A 46 -18.01 -6.04 -0.20
CA ARG A 46 -17.96 -4.70 0.38
C ARG A 46 -16.59 -4.08 0.19
N ARG A 47 -16.58 -2.78 -0.13
CA ARG A 47 -15.40 -1.92 -0.19
C ARG A 47 -15.54 -0.81 0.84
N VAL A 48 -14.60 -0.75 1.78
CA VAL A 48 -14.62 0.19 2.90
C VAL A 48 -13.39 1.09 2.82
N LEU A 49 -13.61 2.40 2.90
CA LEU A 49 -12.54 3.39 3.00
C LEU A 49 -12.40 3.85 4.45
N LEU A 50 -11.19 3.76 5.01
CA LEU A 50 -10.78 4.37 6.26
C LEU A 50 -9.79 5.49 5.95
N THR A 51 -10.13 6.71 6.35
CA THR A 51 -9.28 7.89 6.08
C THR A 51 -9.34 8.87 7.24
N ASN A 52 -8.30 9.67 7.44
CA ASN A 52 -8.36 10.83 8.35
C ASN A 52 -8.72 12.13 7.61
N THR A 53 -8.76 12.12 6.28
CA THR A 53 -9.08 13.29 5.46
C THR A 53 -10.51 13.22 4.91
N PRO A 54 -11.22 14.36 4.85
CA PRO A 54 -12.54 14.42 4.20
C PRO A 54 -12.46 14.31 2.66
N ILE A 55 -11.26 14.53 2.11
CA ILE A 55 -10.95 14.43 0.70
C ILE A 55 -9.91 13.32 0.59
N SER A 56 -10.23 12.22 -0.07
CA SER A 56 -9.23 11.23 -0.47
C SER A 56 -8.33 11.92 -1.49
N VAL A 57 -7.12 12.27 -1.06
CA VAL A 57 -6.17 13.06 -1.86
C VAL A 57 -5.45 12.14 -2.84
N MET A 58 -5.40 10.86 -2.51
CA MET A 58 -4.77 9.85 -3.32
C MET A 58 -5.83 8.88 -3.82
N LYS A 59 -6.04 8.86 -5.14
CA LYS A 59 -6.94 7.94 -5.82
C LYS A 59 -6.22 6.68 -6.37
N PRO A 60 -5.38 5.88 -5.68
CA PRO A 60 -4.74 4.72 -6.33
C PRO A 60 -5.70 3.78 -7.03
N MET A 61 -6.96 3.80 -6.60
CA MET A 61 -8.08 3.09 -7.21
C MET A 61 -9.37 3.90 -7.07
N ALA A 62 -10.00 4.20 -8.21
CA ALA A 62 -11.34 4.77 -8.26
C ALA A 62 -12.42 3.71 -7.94
N TYR A 63 -12.40 3.17 -6.71
CA TYR A 63 -13.47 2.29 -6.25
C TYR A 63 -14.71 3.09 -5.84
N ALA A 64 -15.88 2.58 -6.18
CA ALA A 64 -17.11 2.94 -5.48
C ALA A 64 -17.07 2.25 -4.09
N TYR A 65 -16.89 3.04 -3.03
CA TYR A 65 -16.88 2.55 -1.66
C TYR A 65 -18.30 2.44 -1.11
N ASP A 66 -18.61 1.31 -0.48
CA ASP A 66 -19.88 1.07 0.21
C ASP A 66 -19.98 1.85 1.53
N ALA A 67 -18.85 2.06 2.19
CA ALA A 67 -18.76 2.78 3.46
C ALA A 67 -17.45 3.57 3.55
N ILE A 68 -17.53 4.77 4.13
CA ILE A 68 -16.38 5.65 4.37
C ILE A 68 -16.38 6.01 5.85
N PHE A 69 -15.31 5.67 6.56
CA PHE A 69 -15.10 6.02 7.96
C PHE A 69 -13.98 7.06 8.07
N HIS A 70 -14.31 8.18 8.71
CA HIS A 70 -13.34 9.22 9.02
C HIS A 70 -12.75 8.94 10.40
N ILE A 71 -11.54 8.41 10.44
CA ILE A 71 -10.85 8.01 11.66
C ILE A 71 -10.12 9.21 12.25
N ARG A 72 -10.61 9.73 13.37
CA ARG A 72 -10.01 10.83 14.13
C ARG A 72 -9.64 10.41 15.53
N GLU A 73 -10.41 9.50 16.11
CA GLU A 73 -10.31 9.07 17.49
C GLU A 73 -10.31 7.54 17.60
N VAL A 74 -9.98 7.03 18.80
CA VAL A 74 -9.94 5.58 19.06
C VAL A 74 -11.33 4.94 18.93
N GLY A 75 -12.41 5.69 19.21
CA GLY A 75 -13.78 5.23 19.05
C GLY A 75 -14.13 4.88 17.59
N ASP A 76 -13.60 5.62 16.63
CA ASP A 76 -13.88 5.45 15.20
C ASP A 76 -13.35 4.10 14.68
N TRP A 77 -12.20 3.67 15.19
CA TRP A 77 -11.65 2.34 14.89
C TRP A 77 -12.60 1.22 15.32
N SER A 78 -13.24 1.38 16.48
CA SER A 78 -14.16 0.38 17.00
C SER A 78 -15.42 0.29 16.14
N LEU A 79 -15.94 1.43 15.68
CA LEU A 79 -17.09 1.48 14.78
C LEU A 79 -16.76 0.88 13.41
N ALA A 80 -15.63 1.27 12.81
CA ALA A 80 -15.17 0.75 11.53
C ALA A 80 -14.94 -0.77 11.58
N LEU A 81 -14.27 -1.27 12.63
CA LEU A 81 -14.07 -2.69 12.84
C LEU A 81 -15.39 -3.44 12.99
N THR A 82 -16.35 -2.89 13.75
CA THR A 82 -17.66 -3.52 13.91
C THR A 82 -18.36 -3.67 12.56
N TYR A 83 -18.34 -2.64 11.73
CA TYR A 83 -18.88 -2.71 10.37
C TYR A 83 -18.18 -3.79 9.52
N ILE A 84 -16.84 -3.78 9.50
CA ILE A 84 -16.04 -4.74 8.71
C ILE A 84 -16.31 -6.18 9.16
N LEU A 85 -16.43 -6.43 10.46
CA LEU A 85 -16.64 -7.78 11.01
C LEU A 85 -18.06 -8.32 10.77
N HIS A 86 -19.05 -7.44 10.63
CA HIS A 86 -20.44 -7.82 10.35
C HIS A 86 -20.81 -7.73 8.87
N ALA A 87 -19.92 -7.25 8.00
CA ALA A 87 -20.10 -7.28 6.57
C ALA A 87 -20.08 -8.72 6.02
N PRO A 88 -20.71 -8.97 4.86
CA PRO A 88 -20.52 -10.23 4.13
C PRO A 88 -19.02 -10.52 3.90
N LYS A 89 -18.65 -11.80 3.82
CA LYS A 89 -17.25 -12.21 3.61
C LYS A 89 -16.66 -11.58 2.35
N ASP A 90 -15.33 -11.53 2.29
CA ASP A 90 -14.56 -10.95 1.20
C ASP A 90 -14.79 -9.43 1.13
N VAL A 91 -14.18 -8.74 2.10
CA VAL A 91 -14.22 -7.29 2.25
C VAL A 91 -12.88 -6.70 1.84
N LEU A 92 -12.89 -5.66 1.02
CA LEU A 92 -11.73 -4.84 0.74
C LEU A 92 -11.74 -3.61 1.66
N VAL A 93 -10.70 -3.44 2.45
CA VAL A 93 -10.51 -2.27 3.31
C VAL A 93 -9.35 -1.45 2.78
N PHE A 94 -9.63 -0.24 2.33
CA PHE A 94 -8.64 0.74 1.93
C PHE A 94 -8.37 1.70 3.09
N MET A 95 -7.11 1.87 3.47
CA MET A 95 -6.66 2.77 4.54
C MET A 95 -5.74 3.83 3.93
N GLU A 96 -6.02 5.11 4.16
CA GLU A 96 -5.26 6.23 3.61
C GLU A 96 -4.60 7.05 4.73
N GLU A 97 -3.27 7.07 4.77
CA GLU A 97 -2.47 7.90 5.70
C GLU A 97 -2.86 7.76 7.17
N LEU A 98 -3.19 6.52 7.60
CA LEU A 98 -3.65 6.24 8.96
C LEU A 98 -2.57 5.56 9.82
N PRO A 99 -2.33 6.03 11.05
CA PRO A 99 -1.55 5.28 12.03
C PRO A 99 -2.41 4.15 12.63
N VAL A 100 -2.43 2.98 12.00
CA VAL A 100 -3.26 1.84 12.41
C VAL A 100 -2.78 1.25 13.75
N PRO A 101 -3.62 1.22 14.80
CA PRO A 101 -3.27 0.61 16.09
C PRO A 101 -3.06 -0.90 16.00
N ASP A 102 -2.13 -1.45 16.79
CA ASP A 102 -1.80 -2.88 16.81
C ASP A 102 -3.03 -3.79 17.05
N GLY A 103 -3.95 -3.34 17.90
CA GLY A 103 -5.18 -4.08 18.21
C GLY A 103 -6.17 -4.19 17.05
N VAL A 104 -6.00 -3.40 15.98
CA VAL A 104 -6.80 -3.52 14.75
C VAL A 104 -6.33 -4.73 13.95
N TRP A 105 -5.02 -4.90 13.79
CA TRP A 105 -4.45 -6.00 13.02
C TRP A 105 -4.80 -7.38 13.58
N SER A 106 -4.93 -7.51 14.90
CA SER A 106 -5.32 -8.79 15.51
C SER A 106 -6.80 -9.14 15.35
N LYS A 107 -7.65 -8.15 15.07
CA LYS A 107 -9.11 -8.33 14.93
C LYS A 107 -9.55 -8.59 13.50
N LEU A 108 -8.74 -8.21 12.50
CA LEU A 108 -9.09 -8.39 11.09
C LEU A 108 -8.95 -9.86 10.66
N PRO A 109 -10.02 -10.52 10.19
CA PRO A 109 -9.98 -11.90 9.75
C PRO A 109 -9.25 -12.04 8.40
N LYS A 110 -8.81 -13.26 8.07
CA LYS A 110 -8.11 -13.55 6.81
C LYS A 110 -8.95 -13.32 5.54
N SER A 111 -10.28 -13.25 5.68
CA SER A 111 -11.19 -12.93 4.57
C SER A 111 -11.26 -11.43 4.26
N VAL A 112 -10.53 -10.59 4.99
CA VAL A 112 -10.43 -9.16 4.71
C VAL A 112 -9.12 -8.90 3.99
N THR A 113 -9.22 -8.37 2.77
CA THR A 113 -8.06 -7.78 2.10
C THR A 113 -7.88 -6.36 2.62
N VAL A 114 -6.67 -6.04 3.08
CA VAL A 114 -6.33 -4.69 3.51
C VAL A 114 -5.37 -4.09 2.50
N LEU A 115 -5.70 -2.93 1.97
CA LEU A 115 -4.78 -2.08 1.24
C LEU A 115 -4.54 -0.84 2.09
N HIS A 116 -3.32 -0.66 2.57
CA HIS A 116 -2.92 0.49 3.36
C HIS A 116 -1.91 1.31 2.59
N GLN A 117 -2.24 2.56 2.30
CA GLN A 117 -1.31 3.49 1.67
C GLN A 117 -0.80 4.50 2.68
N VAL A 118 0.53 4.65 2.72
CA VAL A 118 1.21 5.57 3.64
C VAL A 118 2.40 6.20 2.95
N SER A 119 2.52 7.52 3.07
CA SER A 119 3.68 8.29 2.64
C SER A 119 4.70 8.44 3.77
N ALA A 120 4.21 8.47 5.01
CA ALA A 120 5.06 8.50 6.19
C ALA A 120 5.79 7.15 6.42
N PRO A 121 7.00 7.17 7.02
CA PRO A 121 7.68 5.94 7.44
C PRO A 121 6.90 5.22 8.53
N LEU A 122 6.58 3.94 8.32
CA LEU A 122 6.00 3.09 9.35
C LEU A 122 7.07 2.47 10.24
N ARG A 123 6.80 2.43 11.56
CA ARG A 123 7.70 1.80 12.55
C ARG A 123 7.63 0.28 12.53
N ARG A 124 6.49 -0.29 12.15
CA ARG A 124 6.20 -1.73 12.18
C ARG A 124 5.68 -2.16 10.81
N LEU A 125 6.33 -3.18 10.26
CA LEU A 125 5.97 -3.78 8.97
C LEU A 125 5.52 -5.23 9.11
N ASP A 126 5.65 -5.81 10.30
CA ASP A 126 5.27 -7.20 10.59
C ASP A 126 3.81 -7.56 10.27
N PRO A 127 2.81 -6.65 10.37
CA PRO A 127 1.43 -6.99 10.04
C PRO A 127 1.19 -7.19 8.54
N TYR A 128 2.06 -6.69 7.65
CA TYR A 128 1.87 -6.75 6.20
C TYR A 128 2.46 -8.01 5.60
N ASP A 129 1.72 -8.57 4.65
CA ASP A 129 2.12 -9.74 3.88
C ASP A 129 2.79 -9.37 2.55
N THR A 130 2.46 -8.19 2.03
CA THR A 130 3.02 -7.66 0.79
C THR A 130 3.24 -6.16 0.93
N ILE A 131 4.36 -5.67 0.41
CA ILE A 131 4.69 -4.26 0.38
C ILE A 131 5.09 -3.89 -1.04
N PHE A 132 4.44 -2.86 -1.59
CA PHE A 132 4.86 -2.22 -2.82
C PHE A 132 5.55 -0.91 -2.50
N PHE A 133 6.76 -0.75 -2.99
CA PHE A 133 7.54 0.48 -2.90
C PHE A 133 7.36 1.27 -4.18
N ALA A 134 7.03 2.56 -4.04
CA ALA A 134 6.99 3.48 -5.17
C ALA A 134 8.29 3.43 -6.00
N PRO A 135 8.21 3.60 -7.33
CA PRO A 135 9.39 3.61 -8.18
C PRO A 135 10.40 4.66 -7.72
N ILE A 136 11.66 4.24 -7.53
CA ILE A 136 12.75 5.10 -7.06
C ILE A 136 13.48 5.70 -8.26
N GLU A 137 13.30 7.01 -8.48
CA GLU A 137 13.98 7.73 -9.57
C GLU A 137 15.39 8.21 -9.16
N ASP A 138 15.56 8.58 -7.89
CA ASP A 138 16.83 9.03 -7.32
C ASP A 138 17.32 8.07 -6.23
N LEU A 139 18.44 7.40 -6.53
CA LEU A 139 19.12 6.45 -5.64
C LEU A 139 19.77 7.10 -4.41
N THR A 140 19.93 8.42 -4.42
CA THR A 140 20.48 9.19 -3.29
C THR A 140 19.39 9.82 -2.42
N SER A 141 18.12 9.56 -2.74
CA SER A 141 16.99 10.08 -1.99
C SER A 141 16.86 9.43 -0.61
N SER A 142 16.33 10.20 0.35
CA SER A 142 15.96 9.69 1.67
C SER A 142 14.93 8.56 1.61
N TYR A 143 14.16 8.50 0.53
CA TYR A 143 13.21 7.41 0.28
C TYR A 143 13.93 6.09 -0.07
N ALA A 144 14.96 6.13 -0.91
CA ALA A 144 15.77 4.93 -1.20
C ALA A 144 16.41 4.35 0.07
N ASP A 145 16.90 5.23 0.95
CA ASP A 145 17.44 4.82 2.27
C ASP A 145 16.36 4.21 3.18
N LEU A 146 15.14 4.75 3.13
CA LEU A 146 14.00 4.20 3.87
C LEU A 146 13.66 2.80 3.37
N VAL A 147 13.52 2.60 2.06
CA VAL A 147 13.22 1.29 1.47
C VAL A 147 14.30 0.29 1.83
N TYR A 148 15.58 0.66 1.75
CA TYR A 148 16.68 -0.20 2.15
C TYR A 148 16.56 -0.65 3.62
N LYS A 149 16.31 0.28 4.55
CA LYS A 149 16.12 -0.03 5.98
C LYS A 149 14.92 -0.94 6.22
N GLN A 150 13.83 -0.73 5.49
CA GLN A 150 12.64 -1.59 5.57
C GLN A 150 12.95 -3.01 5.07
N LEU A 151 13.69 -3.15 3.96
CA LEU A 151 14.12 -4.46 3.45
C LEU A 151 15.07 -5.20 4.41
N LEU A 152 15.95 -4.50 5.11
CA LEU A 152 16.77 -5.10 6.18
C LEU A 152 15.91 -5.67 7.31
N GLN A 153 14.74 -5.10 7.58
CA GLN A 153 13.82 -5.55 8.61
C GLN A 153 13.00 -6.78 8.16
N ILE A 154 12.48 -6.78 6.94
CA ILE A 154 11.47 -7.76 6.49
C ILE A 154 12.00 -8.86 5.57
N TYR A 155 13.03 -8.57 4.77
CA TYR A 155 13.54 -9.49 3.75
C TYR A 155 14.81 -10.20 4.25
N LYS A 156 15.92 -9.47 4.39
CA LYS A 156 17.19 -10.08 4.78
C LYS A 156 18.06 -9.08 5.53
N LYS A 157 18.38 -9.36 6.79
CA LYS A 157 19.26 -8.51 7.63
C LYS A 157 20.68 -8.36 7.07
N THR A 158 21.14 -9.35 6.31
CA THR A 158 22.45 -9.35 5.67
C THR A 158 22.38 -8.84 4.23
N TYR A 159 21.28 -8.22 3.82
CA TYR A 159 21.16 -7.62 2.49
C TYR A 159 22.17 -6.49 2.35
N VAL A 160 22.94 -6.48 1.27
CA VAL A 160 24.07 -5.56 1.12
C VAL A 160 23.64 -4.32 0.35
N ALA A 161 24.07 -3.14 0.81
CA ALA A 161 23.73 -1.86 0.18
C ALA A 161 24.17 -1.78 -1.29
N LYS A 162 25.24 -2.50 -1.67
CA LYS A 162 25.71 -2.61 -3.05
C LYS A 162 24.69 -3.35 -3.92
N GLU A 163 24.24 -4.53 -3.49
CA GLU A 163 23.22 -5.33 -4.20
C GLU A 163 21.92 -4.53 -4.36
N PHE A 164 21.49 -3.86 -3.30
CA PHE A 164 20.32 -2.98 -3.34
C PHE A 164 20.44 -1.87 -4.39
N LYS A 165 21.59 -1.19 -4.45
CA LYS A 165 21.81 -0.12 -5.44
C LYS A 165 21.88 -0.65 -6.87
N GLU A 166 22.46 -1.82 -7.08
CA GLU A 166 22.51 -2.46 -8.40
C GLU A 166 21.09 -2.79 -8.89
N ILE A 167 20.28 -3.42 -8.03
CA ILE A 167 18.86 -3.71 -8.31
C ILE A 167 18.07 -2.43 -8.63
N LEU A 168 18.20 -1.40 -7.79
CA LEU A 168 17.46 -0.16 -8.01
C LEU A 168 17.89 0.55 -9.30
N GLN A 169 19.17 0.45 -9.68
CA GLN A 169 19.65 1.01 -10.94
C GLN A 169 18.98 0.34 -12.13
N GLU A 170 18.85 -0.99 -12.12
CA GLU A 170 18.16 -1.76 -13.17
C GLU A 170 16.67 -1.42 -13.23
N LEU A 171 15.98 -1.43 -12.08
CA LEU A 171 14.56 -1.11 -11.99
C LEU A 171 14.28 0.32 -12.47
N ARG A 172 15.15 1.28 -12.13
CA ARG A 172 15.02 2.66 -12.60
C ARG A 172 15.11 2.76 -14.12
N VAL A 173 16.06 2.06 -14.74
CA VAL A 173 16.20 2.05 -16.21
C VAL A 173 14.97 1.42 -16.86
N ALA A 174 14.42 0.37 -16.25
CA ALA A 174 13.18 -0.29 -16.69
C ALA A 174 11.90 0.49 -16.35
N LYS A 175 11.99 1.58 -15.56
CA LYS A 175 10.85 2.31 -14.98
C LYS A 175 9.92 1.42 -14.14
N ALA A 176 10.45 0.33 -13.58
CA ALA A 176 9.74 -0.61 -12.74
C ALA A 176 9.75 -0.19 -11.27
N GLY A 177 8.78 -0.68 -10.49
CA GLY A 177 8.77 -0.59 -9.04
C GLY A 177 9.27 -1.87 -8.37
N LEU A 178 9.54 -1.78 -7.07
CA LEU A 178 9.98 -2.91 -6.26
C LEU A 178 8.83 -3.37 -5.35
N ALA A 179 8.63 -4.67 -5.26
CA ALA A 179 7.69 -5.29 -4.34
C ALA A 179 8.40 -6.33 -3.47
N TRP A 180 7.91 -6.49 -2.25
CA TRP A 180 8.24 -7.61 -1.37
C TRP A 180 6.96 -8.33 -1.01
N THR A 181 6.99 -9.67 -0.99
CA THR A 181 5.88 -10.46 -0.49
C THR A 181 6.37 -11.72 0.21
N ARG A 182 5.67 -12.11 1.27
CA ARG A 182 5.81 -13.43 1.91
C ARG A 182 4.71 -14.41 1.48
N MET A 183 3.79 -13.97 0.61
CA MET A 183 2.66 -14.77 0.17
C MET A 183 3.09 -15.82 -0.83
N SER A 184 2.66 -17.06 -0.60
CA SER A 184 2.99 -18.21 -1.46
C SER A 184 4.50 -18.53 -1.54
N GLU A 185 5.29 -18.01 -0.60
CA GLU A 185 6.74 -18.24 -0.53
C GLU A 185 7.09 -19.43 0.36
N ALA A 186 8.14 -20.16 -0.02
CA ALA A 186 8.68 -21.25 0.79
C ALA A 186 9.43 -20.75 2.03
N THR A 187 9.98 -19.52 1.97
CA THR A 187 10.74 -18.93 3.06
C THR A 187 9.90 -17.90 3.83
N PRO A 188 10.00 -17.85 5.17
CA PRO A 188 9.26 -16.89 5.98
C PRO A 188 9.71 -15.44 5.78
N ALA A 189 10.90 -15.26 5.19
CA ALA A 189 11.47 -13.96 4.82
C ALA A 189 10.82 -13.35 3.57
N GLY A 190 10.07 -14.14 2.81
CA GLY A 190 9.51 -13.72 1.52
C GLY A 190 10.57 -13.54 0.43
N ALA A 191 10.12 -12.99 -0.70
CA ALA A 191 10.95 -12.73 -1.88
C ALA A 191 10.72 -11.30 -2.41
N LEU A 192 11.68 -10.85 -3.23
CA LEU A 192 11.63 -9.56 -3.92
C LEU A 192 11.16 -9.77 -5.35
N TYR A 193 10.32 -8.85 -5.81
CA TYR A 193 9.72 -8.86 -7.13
C TYR A 193 9.78 -7.47 -7.75
N TRP A 194 9.74 -7.41 -9.07
CA TRP A 194 9.52 -6.17 -9.79
C TRP A 194 8.08 -6.12 -10.29
N TYR A 195 7.54 -4.91 -10.43
CA TYR A 195 6.23 -4.70 -11.03
C TYR A 195 6.29 -3.51 -11.99
N ASP A 196 5.42 -3.53 -13.00
CA ASP A 196 5.26 -2.41 -13.93
C ASP A 196 4.24 -1.42 -13.34
N PRO A 197 4.64 -0.18 -12.99
CA PRO A 197 3.73 0.80 -12.45
C PRO A 197 2.80 1.35 -13.53
N VAL A 198 1.50 1.21 -13.33
CA VAL A 198 0.49 1.74 -14.27
C VAL A 198 0.24 3.20 -13.95
N SER A 199 0.25 4.06 -14.98
CA SER A 199 -0.23 5.43 -14.82
C SER A 199 -1.75 5.43 -14.85
N GLU A 200 -2.39 5.86 -13.76
CA GLU A 200 -3.79 6.25 -13.85
C GLU A 200 -3.94 7.39 -14.87
N SER A 201 -4.72 7.18 -15.92
CA SER A 201 -5.03 8.22 -16.89
C SER A 201 -5.65 9.42 -16.16
N SER A 202 -5.09 10.60 -16.40
CA SER A 202 -5.44 11.89 -15.80
C SER A 202 -6.94 12.13 -15.62
N GLU A 203 -7.43 12.19 -14.39
CA GLU A 203 -8.62 12.97 -14.06
C GLU A 203 -8.21 14.16 -13.20
N GLN A 204 -8.26 15.35 -13.81
CA GLN A 204 -8.19 16.63 -13.10
C GLN A 204 -9.16 16.61 -11.91
N LEU A 205 -8.73 17.12 -10.75
CA LEU A 205 -9.61 17.33 -9.61
C LEU A 205 -10.86 18.08 -10.10
N SER A 206 -12.05 17.54 -9.81
CA SER A 206 -13.27 18.25 -10.18
C SER A 206 -13.31 19.60 -9.47
N LYS A 207 -13.95 20.61 -10.08
CA LYS A 207 -14.09 21.95 -9.48
C LYS A 207 -14.68 21.90 -8.06
N LYS A 208 -15.51 20.90 -7.78
CA LYS A 208 -16.07 20.64 -6.45
C LYS A 208 -15.01 20.18 -5.45
N GLN A 209 -14.18 19.22 -5.84
CA GLN A 209 -13.07 18.74 -4.99
C GLN A 209 -12.04 19.83 -4.71
N LEU A 210 -11.76 20.69 -5.70
CA LEU A 210 -10.92 21.88 -5.49
C LEU A 210 -11.55 22.87 -4.51
N ALA A 211 -12.85 23.13 -4.62
CA ALA A 211 -13.56 24.02 -3.70
C ALA A 211 -13.55 23.47 -2.26
N ASP A 212 -13.78 22.17 -2.09
CA ASP A 212 -13.74 21.50 -0.79
C ASP A 212 -12.31 21.56 -0.18
N LEU A 213 -11.28 21.42 -1.02
CA LEU A 213 -9.87 21.53 -0.61
C LEU A 213 -9.52 22.95 -0.13
N PHE A 214 -9.93 23.98 -0.88
CA PHE A 214 -9.71 25.37 -0.49
C PHE A 214 -10.49 25.74 0.78
N SER A 215 -11.71 25.22 0.94
CA SER A 215 -12.50 25.40 2.16
C SER A 215 -11.79 24.78 3.36
N PHE A 216 -11.24 23.57 3.23
CA PHE A 216 -10.50 22.92 4.31
C PHE A 216 -9.22 23.70 4.68
N LEU A 217 -8.42 24.09 3.69
CA LEU A 217 -7.20 24.87 3.90
C LEU A 217 -7.49 26.21 4.60
N SER A 218 -8.61 26.87 4.26
CA SER A 218 -8.99 28.15 4.88
C SER A 218 -9.30 28.05 6.39
N VAL A 219 -9.69 26.86 6.86
CA VAL A 219 -10.00 26.60 8.28
C VAL A 219 -8.73 26.21 9.06
N GLN A 220 -7.75 25.58 8.41
CA GLN A 220 -6.52 25.12 9.04
C GLN A 220 -5.45 26.22 9.21
N PHE A 221 -5.50 27.28 8.40
CA PHE A 221 -4.53 28.38 8.41
C PHE A 221 -5.08 29.69 8.99
N GLN A 222 -6.12 29.63 9.83
CA GLN A 222 -6.52 30.70 10.76
C GLN A 222 -5.94 30.41 12.15
#